data_AF-A0A4Z1PI15-F1
#
_entry.id   AF-A0A4Z1PI15-F1
#
_cell.length_a   1.000
_cell.length_b   1.000
_cell.length_c   1.000
_cell.angle_alpha   90.00
_cell.angle_beta   90.00
_cell.angle_gamma   90.00
#
_symmetry.space_group_name_H-M   'P 1'
#
loop_
_entity.id
_entity.type
_entity.pdbx_description
1 polymer ?
#
loop_
_entity_poly.entity_id
_entity_poly.type
_entity_poly.pdbx_seq_one_letter_code
_entity_poly.pdbx_strand_id
1 'polypeptide(L)'
;MATEVSAPFRRAAGWLDRASVEEIDRPLNPALCTRHEVFSMLTFLFFRSVRGICYSWSIPWAFLGPSRTAELTTHSKTFLARLCEQAERYDEMVTYMKEVAKIGGELTVDERNLLSVAYKNVVGTRRASWRIISSIEQKEESKGTDKHIGTIRDYRQKIETELEKVCQDVLDVLDESLIPKAETGESKVFYHKMKGDYHRYLAEFASGEKRKNAATAAHEAYKSATDVAQTELTPTHPIRLGLALNFSVFYYEILNSPDRACHLAKQAFDDAIAELDSLSEESYRDSTLIMQLLRDNLTLWTSSDGAEPAEAAEAPKAEETKAAEAPAAAPEAETKAEEPAAPPAA
;
A
#
# COMPACT_ATOMS: atom_id res chain seq x y z
N MET A 1 -17.78 -33.06 -9.94
CA MET A 1 -16.39 -33.01 -9.44
C MET A 1 -16.06 -31.55 -9.28
N ALA A 2 -15.67 -31.10 -8.09
CA ALA A 2 -15.32 -29.70 -7.84
C ALA A 2 -13.80 -29.54 -7.92
N THR A 3 -13.32 -28.54 -8.65
CA THR A 3 -11.92 -28.16 -8.69
C THR A 3 -11.70 -26.94 -7.79
N GLU A 4 -10.81 -27.08 -6.81
CA GLU A 4 -10.47 -26.01 -5.86
C GLU A 4 -9.57 -24.96 -6.53
N VAL A 5 -10.12 -23.77 -6.83
CA VAL A 5 -9.34 -22.62 -7.29
C VAL A 5 -9.73 -21.37 -6.49
N SER A 6 -9.28 -21.24 -5.23
CA SER A 6 -9.49 -20.00 -4.42
C SER A 6 -8.54 -19.78 -3.23
N ALA A 7 -7.42 -20.50 -3.16
CA ALA A 7 -6.51 -20.50 -1.99
C ALA A 7 -5.36 -19.47 -1.99
N PRO A 8 -4.70 -19.07 -3.10
CA PRO A 8 -3.51 -18.20 -3.03
C PRO A 8 -3.81 -16.73 -2.71
N PHE A 9 -4.93 -16.19 -3.24
CA PHE A 9 -5.19 -14.75 -3.33
C PHE A 9 -5.30 -14.01 -1.98
N ARG A 10 -5.49 -14.74 -0.88
CA ARG A 10 -5.64 -14.16 0.47
C ARG A 10 -4.34 -13.91 1.24
N ARG A 11 -3.17 -14.34 0.74
CA ARG A 11 -1.87 -14.06 1.41
C ARG A 11 -1.17 -12.80 0.88
N ALA A 12 -1.31 -12.48 -0.41
CA ALA A 12 -0.69 -11.30 -1.03
C ALA A 12 -1.11 -9.97 -0.35
N ALA A 13 -2.42 -9.76 -0.18
CA ALA A 13 -2.99 -8.52 0.34
C ALA A 13 -2.58 -8.17 1.80
N GLY A 14 -2.05 -9.13 2.56
CA GLY A 14 -1.58 -8.91 3.94
C GLY A 14 -0.15 -8.38 4.05
N TRP A 15 0.62 -8.35 2.96
CA TRP A 15 2.01 -7.85 2.94
C TRP A 15 2.12 -6.40 2.47
N LEU A 16 1.24 -5.95 1.56
CA LEU A 16 1.26 -4.59 1.02
C LEU A 16 0.94 -3.49 2.05
N ASP A 17 0.23 -3.83 3.13
CA ASP A 17 0.05 -2.91 4.27
C ASP A 17 1.35 -2.77 5.06
N ARG A 18 2.11 -3.87 5.22
CA ARG A 18 3.43 -3.89 5.88
C ARG A 18 4.48 -3.12 5.08
N ALA A 19 4.44 -3.24 3.75
CA ALA A 19 5.21 -2.44 2.80
C ALA A 19 5.00 -0.92 2.98
N SER A 20 3.79 -0.50 3.35
CA SER A 20 3.45 0.91 3.62
C SER A 20 3.65 1.32 5.09
N VAL A 21 4.02 0.38 5.98
CA VAL A 21 4.26 0.61 7.41
C VAL A 21 5.73 0.93 7.68
N GLU A 22 6.67 0.25 7.03
CA GLU A 22 8.11 0.38 7.36
C GLU A 22 8.79 1.63 6.77
N GLU A 23 8.17 2.35 5.82
CA GLU A 23 8.78 3.53 5.15
C GLU A 23 8.56 4.87 5.88
N ILE A 24 7.85 4.91 7.02
CA ILE A 24 7.72 6.11 7.89
C ILE A 24 7.80 5.73 9.37
N ASP A 25 8.61 4.74 9.72
CA ASP A 25 8.76 4.34 11.13
C ASP A 25 10.22 3.99 11.48
N ARG A 26 10.99 5.03 11.84
CA ARG A 26 12.13 4.88 12.75
C ARG A 26 12.15 5.96 13.84
N PRO A 27 12.42 5.57 15.09
CA PRO A 27 12.39 6.48 16.23
C PRO A 27 13.68 7.31 16.35
N LEU A 28 13.54 8.50 16.95
CA LEU A 28 14.68 9.20 17.55
C LEU A 28 15.30 8.33 18.66
N ASN A 29 16.63 8.24 18.63
CA ASN A 29 17.50 7.31 19.35
C ASN A 29 17.19 7.15 20.87
N PRO A 30 16.99 5.92 21.39
CA PRO A 30 16.73 5.67 22.81
C PRO A 30 18.01 5.59 23.65
N ALA A 31 18.30 6.62 24.44
CA ALA A 31 19.25 6.55 25.55
C ALA A 31 18.74 7.32 26.77
N LEU A 32 18.93 6.74 27.96
CA LEU A 32 18.54 7.25 29.28
C LEU A 32 17.03 7.23 29.62
N CYS A 33 16.51 6.07 30.04
CA CYS A 33 16.23 5.87 31.47
C CYS A 33 15.95 4.38 31.79
N THR A 34 16.66 3.82 32.76
CA THR A 34 16.47 2.44 33.22
C THR A 34 15.35 2.33 34.27
N ARG A 35 14.43 1.37 34.09
CA ARG A 35 13.58 0.69 35.10
C ARG A 35 13.20 1.47 36.38
N HIS A 36 11.90 1.70 36.61
CA HIS A 36 11.16 0.89 37.61
C HIS A 36 9.63 1.02 37.50
N GLU A 37 8.98 -0.12 37.74
CA GLU A 37 7.61 -0.36 38.25
C GLU A 37 6.36 0.38 37.70
N VAL A 38 5.56 -0.44 37.01
CA VAL A 38 4.11 -0.39 36.87
C VAL A 38 3.42 -0.31 38.24
N PHE A 39 2.43 0.58 38.45
CA PHE A 39 1.14 0.16 39.03
C PHE A 39 -0.03 1.13 38.74
N SER A 40 -1.12 0.51 38.30
CA SER A 40 -2.43 1.07 37.96
C SER A 40 -3.08 1.98 39.02
N MET A 41 -3.76 3.05 38.57
CA MET A 41 -5.05 3.45 39.14
C MET A 41 -5.82 4.44 38.25
N LEU A 42 -6.99 4.04 37.72
CA LEU A 42 -8.20 4.88 37.61
C LEU A 42 -9.35 4.13 36.90
N THR A 43 -10.29 3.56 37.67
CA THR A 43 -11.73 3.53 37.33
C THR A 43 -12.57 2.92 38.48
N PHE A 44 -13.54 3.69 39.00
CA PHE A 44 -14.84 3.23 39.61
C PHE A 44 -14.73 2.44 40.96
N LEU A 45 -15.62 2.51 41.98
CA LEU A 45 -16.97 3.09 42.16
C LEU A 45 -17.29 3.39 43.66
N PHE A 46 -18.16 4.38 43.89
CA PHE A 46 -19.22 4.54 44.91
C PHE A 46 -19.17 3.93 46.35
N PHE A 47 -19.57 4.81 47.30
CA PHE A 47 -20.35 4.56 48.54
C PHE A 47 -19.77 3.77 49.74
N ARG A 48 -19.45 4.50 50.83
CA ARG A 48 -20.06 4.26 52.15
C ARG A 48 -19.99 5.48 53.08
N SER A 49 -21.10 5.74 53.78
CA SER A 49 -21.29 6.86 54.72
C SER A 49 -20.74 6.56 56.11
N VAL A 50 -20.05 7.52 56.74
CA VAL A 50 -20.11 7.79 58.19
C VAL A 50 -19.88 9.29 58.46
N ARG A 51 -20.82 9.92 59.21
CA ARG A 51 -20.73 11.21 59.94
C ARG A 51 -20.38 12.48 59.13
N GLY A 52 -21.43 13.28 58.90
CA GLY A 52 -21.36 14.49 58.12
C GLY A 52 -20.68 15.71 58.75
N ILE A 53 -20.29 16.60 57.84
CA ILE A 53 -20.64 18.02 57.84
C ILE A 53 -21.15 18.33 56.42
N CYS A 54 -22.33 18.94 56.27
CA CYS A 54 -22.77 19.45 54.98
C CYS A 54 -22.27 20.88 54.79
N TYR A 55 -21.11 21.06 54.13
CA TYR A 55 -20.75 22.36 53.59
C TYR A 55 -21.38 22.51 52.19
N SER A 56 -22.41 23.35 52.11
CA SER A 56 -22.99 23.80 50.83
C SER A 56 -22.02 24.75 50.13
N TRP A 57 -21.01 24.21 49.46
CA TRP A 57 -20.18 24.97 48.52
C TRP A 57 -20.96 25.19 47.23
N SER A 58 -21.87 26.16 47.27
CA SER A 58 -22.49 26.72 46.07
C SER A 58 -21.42 27.50 45.30
N ILE A 59 -20.64 26.81 44.46
CA ILE A 59 -19.69 27.44 43.55
C ILE A 59 -20.50 28.39 42.64
N PRO A 60 -20.26 29.71 42.66
CA PRO A 60 -21.00 30.61 41.79
C PRO A 60 -20.68 30.30 40.33
N TRP A 61 -21.71 30.07 39.51
CA TRP A 61 -21.58 29.85 38.06
C TRP A 61 -21.00 31.06 37.29
N ALA A 62 -20.68 32.16 37.99
CA ALA A 62 -20.21 33.43 37.44
C ALA A 62 -18.71 33.49 37.10
N PHE A 63 -17.94 32.41 37.28
CA PHE A 63 -16.49 32.37 36.94
C PHE A 63 -16.14 31.57 35.67
N LEU A 64 -17.14 31.07 34.94
CA LEU A 64 -16.97 30.62 33.56
C LEU A 64 -17.26 31.78 32.60
N GLY A 65 -16.32 32.72 32.54
CA GLY A 65 -16.23 33.64 31.40
C GLY A 65 -16.06 32.85 30.10
N PRO A 66 -16.43 33.41 28.93
CA PRO A 66 -16.34 32.67 27.67
C PRO A 66 -14.93 32.15 27.47
N SER A 67 -14.80 30.83 27.30
CA SER A 67 -13.53 30.20 26.97
C SER A 67 -12.96 30.92 25.76
N ARG A 68 -11.81 31.59 25.94
CA ARG A 68 -11.08 32.18 24.81
C ARG A 68 -10.63 31.03 23.92
N THR A 69 -11.40 30.75 22.88
CA THR A 69 -10.96 30.01 21.71
C THR A 69 -9.93 30.88 21.01
N ALA A 70 -8.72 30.94 21.58
CA ALA A 70 -7.58 31.49 20.87
C ALA A 70 -7.43 30.69 19.58
N GLU A 71 -7.34 31.37 18.44
CA GLU A 71 -7.01 30.72 17.18
C GLU A 71 -5.66 30.02 17.38
N LEU A 72 -5.65 28.69 17.36
CA LEU A 72 -4.42 27.94 17.53
C LEU A 72 -3.48 28.29 16.38
N THR A 73 -2.24 28.63 16.70
CA THR A 73 -1.19 28.81 15.70
C THR A 73 -0.87 27.48 15.03
N THR A 74 -0.25 27.51 13.83
CA THR A 74 0.20 26.30 13.13
C THR A 74 1.03 25.38 14.04
N HIS A 75 1.99 25.94 14.78
CA HIS A 75 2.80 25.21 15.77
C HIS A 75 1.98 24.55 16.88
N SER A 76 0.90 25.17 17.33
CA SER A 76 0.02 24.58 18.34
C SER A 76 -0.75 23.37 17.78
N LYS A 77 -1.11 23.40 16.48
CA LYS A 77 -1.82 22.31 15.80
C LYS A 77 -0.90 21.15 15.44
N THR A 78 0.31 21.41 14.97
CA THR A 78 1.31 20.35 14.71
C THR A 78 1.74 19.67 16.00
N PHE A 79 1.87 20.40 17.11
CA PHE A 79 2.08 19.80 18.44
C PHE A 79 0.91 18.90 18.86
N LEU A 80 -0.35 19.34 18.68
CA LEU A 80 -1.52 18.49 18.95
C LEU A 80 -1.59 17.27 18.03
N ALA A 81 -1.19 17.39 16.77
CA ALA A 81 -1.13 16.25 15.84
C ALA A 81 -0.12 15.19 16.32
N ARG A 82 1.06 15.59 16.80
CA ARG A 82 2.05 14.67 17.42
C ARG A 82 1.53 14.01 18.72
N LEU A 83 0.77 14.73 19.54
CA LEU A 83 0.11 14.12 20.70
C LEU A 83 -0.99 13.13 20.29
N CYS A 84 -1.69 13.38 19.19
CA CYS A 84 -2.67 12.46 18.64
C CYS A 84 -2.00 11.21 18.05
N GLU A 85 -0.89 11.36 17.34
CA GLU A 85 -0.04 10.26 16.84
C GLU A 85 0.41 9.33 17.98
N GLN A 86 1.00 9.88 19.05
CA GLN A 86 1.41 9.11 20.24
C GLN A 86 0.24 8.45 21.00
N ALA A 87 -1.00 8.92 20.77
CA ALA A 87 -2.21 8.37 21.37
C ALA A 87 -3.03 7.51 20.39
N GLU A 88 -2.51 7.24 19.18
CA GLU A 88 -3.19 6.53 18.07
C GLU A 88 -4.54 7.15 17.66
N ARG A 89 -4.72 8.45 17.93
CA ARG A 89 -5.94 9.25 17.67
C ARG A 89 -5.92 9.90 16.29
N TYR A 90 -5.84 9.06 15.26
CA TYR A 90 -5.61 9.50 13.88
C TYR A 90 -6.78 10.32 13.29
N ASP A 91 -8.03 10.05 13.68
CA ASP A 91 -9.20 10.84 13.25
C ASP A 91 -9.12 12.31 13.74
N GLU A 92 -8.65 12.54 14.98
CA GLU A 92 -8.36 13.90 15.47
C GLU A 92 -7.08 14.49 14.85
N MET A 93 -6.05 13.68 14.63
CA MET A 93 -4.81 14.08 13.97
C MET A 93 -5.08 14.66 12.57
N VAL A 94 -5.94 14.00 11.78
CA VAL A 94 -6.41 14.49 10.48
C VAL A 94 -7.05 15.88 10.63
N THR A 95 -7.89 16.09 11.64
CA THR A 95 -8.56 17.38 11.85
C THR A 95 -7.56 18.52 12.05
N TYR A 96 -6.55 18.33 12.91
CA TYR A 96 -5.51 19.34 13.12
C TYR A 96 -4.63 19.58 11.88
N MET A 97 -4.23 18.51 11.18
CA MET A 97 -3.35 18.63 10.01
C MET A 97 -4.05 19.27 8.79
N LYS A 98 -5.38 19.11 8.66
CA LYS A 98 -6.19 19.86 7.69
C LYS A 98 -6.21 21.35 7.97
N GLU A 99 -6.31 21.74 9.24
CA GLU A 99 -6.25 23.15 9.60
C GLU A 99 -4.86 23.74 9.33
N VAL A 100 -3.79 22.98 9.57
CA VAL A 100 -2.41 23.34 9.18
C VAL A 100 -2.30 23.58 7.68
N ALA A 101 -2.80 22.66 6.84
CA ALA A 101 -2.83 22.81 5.38
C ALA A 101 -3.60 24.06 4.88
N LYS A 102 -4.62 24.50 5.64
CA LYS A 102 -5.48 25.65 5.30
C LYS A 102 -4.92 27.00 5.75
N ILE A 103 -4.08 27.07 6.79
CA ILE A 103 -3.54 28.35 7.31
C ILE A 103 -2.63 29.07 6.28
N GLY A 104 -1.99 28.32 5.37
CA GLY A 104 -1.26 28.87 4.21
C GLY A 104 0.25 28.63 4.24
N GLY A 105 0.87 28.67 3.06
CA GLY A 105 2.26 28.25 2.82
C GLY A 105 2.39 26.82 2.28
N GLU A 106 3.59 26.48 1.79
CA GLU A 106 3.98 25.09 1.53
C GLU A 106 4.23 24.38 2.87
N LEU A 107 3.78 23.13 3.02
CA LEU A 107 4.07 22.35 4.23
C LEU A 107 5.53 21.92 4.27
N THR A 108 6.14 22.07 5.45
CA THR A 108 7.45 21.47 5.74
C THR A 108 7.42 19.95 5.60
N VAL A 109 8.58 19.32 5.43
CA VAL A 109 8.70 17.85 5.30
C VAL A 109 8.04 17.14 6.48
N ASP A 110 8.24 17.65 7.69
CA ASP A 110 7.64 17.12 8.94
C ASP A 110 6.10 17.22 8.94
N GLU A 111 5.55 18.39 8.60
CA GLU A 111 4.10 18.59 8.51
C GLU A 111 3.45 17.73 7.40
N ARG A 112 4.15 17.58 6.28
CA ARG A 112 3.74 16.71 5.16
C ARG A 112 3.70 15.24 5.58
N ASN A 113 4.69 14.80 6.35
CA ASN A 113 4.74 13.45 6.92
C ASN A 113 3.63 13.24 7.95
N LEU A 114 3.41 14.16 8.90
CA LEU A 114 2.31 14.09 9.87
C LEU A 114 0.94 13.99 9.18
N LEU A 115 0.69 14.80 8.14
CA LEU A 115 -0.53 14.74 7.35
C LEU A 115 -0.72 13.36 6.69
N SER A 116 0.34 12.79 6.11
CA SER A 116 0.27 11.51 5.41
C SER A 116 0.07 10.34 6.39
N VAL A 117 0.75 10.35 7.54
CA VAL A 117 0.57 9.37 8.63
C VAL A 117 -0.87 9.40 9.16
N ALA A 118 -1.42 10.59 9.38
CA ALA A 118 -2.79 10.75 9.85
C ALA A 118 -3.81 10.09 8.90
N TYR A 119 -3.82 10.50 7.63
CA TYR A 119 -4.75 9.95 6.65
C TYR A 119 -4.48 8.47 6.30
N LYS A 120 -3.21 8.03 6.29
CA LYS A 120 -2.82 6.61 6.05
C LYS A 120 -3.45 5.69 7.09
N ASN A 121 -3.37 6.05 8.37
CA ASN A 121 -3.94 5.23 9.43
C ASN A 121 -5.48 5.26 9.40
N VAL A 122 -6.09 6.44 9.27
CA VAL A 122 -7.57 6.56 9.16
C VAL A 122 -8.10 5.70 8.00
N VAL A 123 -7.51 5.80 6.81
CA VAL A 123 -7.96 5.03 5.63
C VAL A 123 -7.64 3.54 5.75
N GLY A 124 -6.50 3.18 6.33
CA GLY A 124 -6.05 1.80 6.52
C GLY A 124 -7.04 0.97 7.33
N THR A 125 -7.48 1.48 8.48
CA THR A 125 -8.47 0.79 9.33
C THR A 125 -9.80 0.55 8.60
N ARG A 126 -10.28 1.52 7.80
CA ARG A 126 -11.51 1.35 7.01
C ARG A 126 -11.33 0.36 5.87
N ARG A 127 -10.20 0.38 5.14
CA ARG A 127 -9.88 -0.61 4.07
C ARG A 127 -9.76 -2.03 4.62
N ALA A 128 -9.07 -2.22 5.74
CA ALA A 128 -8.97 -3.53 6.40
C ALA A 128 -10.36 -4.06 6.79
N SER A 129 -11.20 -3.21 7.39
CA SER A 129 -12.59 -3.54 7.74
C SER A 129 -13.42 -3.92 6.50
N TRP A 130 -13.33 -3.12 5.43
CA TRP A 130 -14.03 -3.39 4.17
C TRP A 130 -13.66 -4.74 3.55
N ARG A 131 -12.36 -5.09 3.51
CA ARG A 131 -11.89 -6.39 2.98
C ARG A 131 -12.39 -7.57 3.82
N ILE A 132 -12.41 -7.42 5.15
CA ILE A 132 -12.93 -8.46 6.04
C ILE A 132 -14.42 -8.70 5.78
N ILE A 133 -15.23 -7.63 5.74
CA ILE A 133 -16.68 -7.75 5.50
C ILE A 133 -16.97 -8.28 4.08
N SER A 134 -16.27 -7.81 3.06
CA SER A 134 -16.43 -8.31 1.67
C SER A 134 -16.07 -9.81 1.55
N SER A 135 -15.03 -10.26 2.25
CA SER A 135 -14.64 -11.68 2.34
C SER A 135 -15.66 -12.53 3.13
N ILE A 136 -16.45 -11.92 4.02
CA ILE A 136 -17.56 -12.57 4.71
C ILE A 136 -18.80 -12.64 3.80
N GLU A 137 -19.16 -11.55 3.09
CA GLU A 137 -20.28 -11.54 2.14
C GLU A 137 -20.13 -12.65 1.10
N GLN A 138 -18.97 -12.72 0.42
CA GLN A 138 -18.66 -13.76 -0.56
C GLN A 138 -18.78 -15.19 0.02
N LYS A 139 -18.39 -15.40 1.28
CA LYS A 139 -18.48 -16.71 1.94
C LYS A 139 -19.93 -17.07 2.26
N GLU A 140 -20.75 -16.14 2.75
CA GLU A 140 -22.16 -16.44 3.05
C GLU A 140 -23.00 -16.59 1.78
N GLU A 141 -22.72 -15.81 0.73
CA GLU A 141 -23.31 -15.99 -0.61
C GLU A 141 -23.04 -17.39 -1.16
N SER A 142 -21.80 -17.91 -1.03
CA SER A 142 -21.46 -19.27 -1.47
C SER A 142 -22.18 -20.41 -0.74
N LYS A 143 -22.74 -20.15 0.46
CA LYS A 143 -23.51 -21.12 1.24
C LYS A 143 -25.00 -21.12 0.93
N GLY A 144 -25.50 -20.17 0.13
CA GLY A 144 -26.93 -20.02 -0.17
C GLY A 144 -27.82 -19.72 1.05
N THR A 145 -27.26 -19.23 2.16
CA THR A 145 -28.03 -18.93 3.39
C THR A 145 -28.48 -17.46 3.39
N ASP A 146 -29.63 -17.21 2.78
CA ASP A 146 -30.15 -15.88 2.44
C ASP A 146 -30.38 -14.93 3.65
N LYS A 147 -30.57 -15.47 4.85
CA LYS A 147 -31.05 -14.73 6.04
C LYS A 147 -30.16 -13.58 6.53
N HIS A 148 -28.87 -13.58 6.21
CA HIS A 148 -27.91 -12.58 6.72
C HIS A 148 -27.17 -11.80 5.62
N ILE A 149 -27.29 -12.20 4.35
CA ILE A 149 -26.56 -11.59 3.23
C ILE A 149 -26.93 -10.10 3.09
N GLY A 150 -28.22 -9.76 3.19
CA GLY A 150 -28.68 -8.36 3.17
C GLY A 150 -28.01 -7.49 4.25
N THR A 151 -28.00 -7.94 5.51
CA THR A 151 -27.38 -7.20 6.61
C THR A 151 -25.87 -7.03 6.45
N ILE A 152 -25.17 -8.05 5.93
CA ILE A 152 -23.73 -7.98 5.65
C ILE A 152 -23.47 -6.94 4.55
N ARG A 153 -24.28 -6.96 3.48
CA ARG A 153 -24.19 -6.03 2.35
C ARG A 153 -24.45 -4.57 2.76
N ASP A 154 -25.48 -4.32 3.56
CA ASP A 154 -25.78 -3.00 4.11
C ASP A 154 -24.61 -2.47 4.96
N TYR A 155 -24.00 -3.35 5.75
CA TYR A 155 -22.84 -2.99 6.56
C TYR A 155 -21.58 -2.74 5.72
N ARG A 156 -21.35 -3.50 4.64
CA ARG A 156 -20.28 -3.19 3.66
C ARG A 156 -20.49 -1.80 3.05
N GLN A 157 -21.70 -1.49 2.57
CA GLN A 157 -22.00 -0.19 1.96
C GLN A 157 -21.81 0.99 2.93
N LYS A 158 -22.08 0.79 4.22
CA LYS A 158 -21.74 1.78 5.27
C LYS A 158 -20.23 2.03 5.34
N ILE A 159 -19.41 0.98 5.36
CA ILE A 159 -17.95 1.11 5.36
C ILE A 159 -17.45 1.76 4.06
N GLU A 160 -18.02 1.41 2.90
CA GLU A 160 -17.71 2.04 1.61
C GLU A 160 -18.02 3.53 1.61
N THR A 161 -19.13 3.95 2.22
CA THR A 161 -19.49 5.37 2.35
C THR A 161 -18.52 6.11 3.29
N GLU A 162 -18.11 5.49 4.40
CA GLU A 162 -17.08 6.04 5.30
C GLU A 162 -15.71 6.15 4.61
N LEU A 163 -15.34 5.15 3.80
CA LEU A 163 -14.09 5.10 3.05
C LEU A 163 -14.07 6.11 1.89
N GLU A 164 -15.16 6.20 1.12
CA GLU A 164 -15.36 7.20 0.05
C GLU A 164 -15.24 8.62 0.63
N LYS A 165 -15.86 8.88 1.78
CA LYS A 165 -15.75 10.17 2.48
C LYS A 165 -14.31 10.51 2.91
N VAL A 166 -13.58 9.57 3.50
CA VAL A 166 -12.17 9.80 3.90
C VAL A 166 -11.27 10.03 2.69
N CYS A 167 -11.48 9.30 1.59
CA CYS A 167 -10.71 9.49 0.37
C CYS A 167 -11.02 10.83 -0.31
N GLN A 168 -12.29 11.23 -0.38
CA GLN A 168 -12.66 12.54 -0.94
C GLN A 168 -12.09 13.69 -0.10
N ASP A 169 -12.18 13.59 1.23
CA ASP A 169 -11.72 14.64 2.15
C ASP A 169 -10.23 14.99 1.99
N VAL A 170 -9.37 14.00 1.69
CA VAL A 170 -7.95 14.24 1.43
C VAL A 170 -7.67 14.67 -0.01
N LEU A 171 -8.47 14.22 -0.98
CA LEU A 171 -8.39 14.69 -2.36
C LEU A 171 -8.74 16.19 -2.45
N ASP A 172 -9.77 16.62 -1.73
CA ASP A 172 -10.16 18.04 -1.63
C ASP A 172 -9.01 18.86 -1.01
N VAL A 173 -8.37 18.38 0.06
CA VAL A 173 -7.22 19.06 0.69
C VAL A 173 -6.01 19.11 -0.25
N LEU A 174 -5.75 18.05 -1.02
CA LEU A 174 -4.67 18.02 -2.01
C LEU A 174 -4.89 19.06 -3.12
N ASP A 175 -6.09 19.08 -3.71
CA ASP A 175 -6.42 19.92 -4.86
C ASP A 175 -6.64 21.40 -4.48
N GLU A 176 -7.30 21.69 -3.35
CA GLU A 176 -7.55 23.07 -2.91
C GLU A 176 -6.32 23.72 -2.25
N SER A 177 -5.53 22.95 -1.50
CA SER A 177 -4.61 23.51 -0.50
C SER A 177 -3.15 23.12 -0.62
N LEU A 178 -2.79 22.00 -1.27
CA LEU A 178 -1.41 21.48 -1.24
C LEU A 178 -0.73 21.50 -2.60
N ILE A 179 -1.33 20.87 -3.62
CA ILE A 179 -0.79 20.85 -4.99
C ILE A 179 -0.57 22.26 -5.55
N PRO A 180 -1.50 23.24 -5.38
CA PRO A 180 -1.27 24.61 -5.86
C PRO A 180 -0.17 25.39 -5.13
N LYS A 181 0.32 24.90 -3.98
CA LYS A 181 1.36 25.53 -3.16
C LYS A 181 2.69 24.75 -3.17
N ALA A 182 2.81 23.72 -4.01
CA ALA A 182 3.97 22.85 -4.07
C ALA A 182 5.07 23.47 -4.97
N GLU A 183 6.14 23.98 -4.36
CA GLU A 183 7.23 24.65 -5.08
C GLU A 183 8.31 23.66 -5.52
N THR A 184 8.67 22.72 -4.64
CA THR A 184 9.74 21.73 -4.85
C THR A 184 9.29 20.48 -5.63
N GLY A 185 10.21 19.83 -6.34
CA GLY A 185 9.95 18.54 -7.00
C GLY A 185 9.50 17.46 -6.01
N GLU A 186 10.15 17.37 -4.85
CA GLU A 186 9.75 16.46 -3.77
C GLU A 186 8.29 16.67 -3.34
N SER A 187 7.84 17.92 -3.14
CA SER A 187 6.48 18.18 -2.68
C SER A 187 5.45 17.89 -3.78
N LYS A 188 5.72 18.28 -5.03
CA LYS A 188 4.87 17.94 -6.18
C LYS A 188 4.71 16.43 -6.34
N VAL A 189 5.83 15.69 -6.38
CA VAL A 189 5.80 14.22 -6.53
C VAL A 189 5.08 13.57 -5.35
N PHE A 190 5.33 14.03 -4.12
CA PHE A 190 4.64 13.51 -2.93
C PHE A 190 3.12 13.71 -3.02
N TYR A 191 2.64 14.93 -3.32
CA TYR A 191 1.20 15.20 -3.37
C TYR A 191 0.51 14.52 -4.56
N HIS A 192 1.14 14.46 -5.74
CA HIS A 192 0.59 13.73 -6.88
C HIS A 192 0.59 12.20 -6.65
N LYS A 193 1.63 11.64 -6.02
CA LYS A 193 1.63 10.24 -5.56
C LYS A 193 0.49 9.98 -4.58
N MET A 194 0.32 10.86 -3.58
CA MET A 194 -0.75 10.76 -2.60
C MET A 194 -2.14 10.83 -3.25
N LYS A 195 -2.35 11.74 -4.22
CA LYS A 195 -3.57 11.81 -5.03
C LYS A 195 -3.84 10.51 -5.79
N GLY A 196 -2.81 9.93 -6.40
CA GLY A 196 -2.87 8.61 -7.05
C GLY A 196 -3.27 7.49 -6.08
N ASP A 197 -2.68 7.48 -4.88
CA ASP A 197 -2.98 6.51 -3.82
C ASP A 197 -4.46 6.57 -3.36
N TYR A 198 -5.03 7.76 -3.15
CA TYR A 198 -6.44 7.87 -2.73
C TYR A 198 -7.44 7.59 -3.85
N HIS A 199 -7.15 7.96 -5.10
CA HIS A 199 -7.97 7.52 -6.23
C HIS A 199 -7.87 6.00 -6.47
N ARG A 200 -6.70 5.38 -6.23
CA ARG A 200 -6.55 3.91 -6.24
C ARG A 200 -7.42 3.25 -5.15
N TYR A 201 -7.48 3.82 -3.95
CA TYR A 201 -8.35 3.31 -2.89
C TYR A 201 -9.84 3.40 -3.26
N LEU A 202 -10.28 4.51 -3.88
CA LEU A 202 -11.62 4.62 -4.44
C LEU A 202 -11.90 3.56 -5.52
N ALA A 203 -10.94 3.33 -6.41
CA ALA A 203 -11.09 2.33 -7.48
C ALA A 203 -11.12 0.87 -6.97
N GLU A 204 -10.61 0.59 -5.76
CA GLU A 204 -10.58 -0.76 -5.18
C GLU A 204 -12.00 -1.31 -4.95
N PHE A 205 -12.89 -0.51 -4.34
CA PHE A 205 -14.25 -0.91 -3.96
C PHE A 205 -15.35 -0.34 -4.87
N ALA A 206 -15.07 0.73 -5.63
CA ALA A 206 -16.05 1.25 -6.58
C ALA A 206 -16.37 0.25 -7.70
N SER A 207 -17.55 0.41 -8.30
CA SER A 207 -18.03 -0.38 -9.44
C SER A 207 -18.49 0.51 -10.61
N GLY A 208 -18.64 -0.08 -11.79
CA GLY A 208 -19.14 0.59 -12.99
C GLY A 208 -18.34 1.85 -13.36
N GLU A 209 -19.07 2.93 -13.68
CA GLU A 209 -18.48 4.20 -14.10
C GLU A 209 -17.66 4.88 -12.99
N LYS A 210 -18.09 4.80 -11.72
CA LYS A 210 -17.29 5.31 -10.57
C LYS A 210 -15.90 4.69 -10.55
N ARG A 211 -15.79 3.36 -10.74
CA ARG A 211 -14.49 2.65 -10.78
C ARG A 211 -13.62 3.15 -11.93
N LYS A 212 -14.20 3.29 -13.12
CA LYS A 212 -13.48 3.77 -14.31
C LYS A 212 -12.91 5.17 -14.09
N ASN A 213 -13.73 6.09 -13.58
CA ASN A 213 -13.31 7.47 -13.35
C ASN A 213 -12.22 7.56 -12.26
N ALA A 214 -12.36 6.81 -11.16
CA ALA A 214 -11.34 6.73 -10.12
C ALA A 214 -10.02 6.12 -10.65
N ALA A 215 -10.07 5.06 -11.46
CA ALA A 215 -8.88 4.47 -12.06
C ALA A 215 -8.19 5.41 -13.06
N THR A 216 -8.95 6.16 -13.87
CA THR A 216 -8.38 7.17 -14.78
C THR A 216 -7.69 8.29 -14.00
N ALA A 217 -8.34 8.84 -12.98
CA ALA A 217 -7.75 9.90 -12.14
C ALA A 217 -6.51 9.41 -11.35
N ALA A 218 -6.49 8.16 -10.90
CA ALA A 218 -5.31 7.55 -10.28
C ALA A 218 -4.14 7.44 -11.27
N HIS A 219 -4.40 7.00 -12.50
CA HIS A 219 -3.39 6.88 -13.55
C HIS A 219 -2.80 8.25 -13.92
N GLU A 220 -3.64 9.26 -14.11
CA GLU A 220 -3.22 10.63 -14.41
C GLU A 220 -2.37 11.24 -13.28
N ALA A 221 -2.76 11.02 -12.02
CA ALA A 221 -2.01 11.50 -10.86
C ALA A 221 -0.64 10.81 -10.72
N TYR A 222 -0.58 9.48 -10.82
CA TYR A 222 0.70 8.76 -10.78
C TYR A 222 1.60 9.09 -11.98
N LYS A 223 1.03 9.29 -13.17
CA LYS A 223 1.79 9.74 -14.33
C LYS A 223 2.37 11.14 -14.11
N SER A 224 1.57 12.09 -13.64
CA SER A 224 2.03 13.45 -13.31
C SER A 224 3.16 13.44 -12.28
N ALA A 225 3.05 12.58 -11.24
CA ALA A 225 4.13 12.37 -10.29
C ALA A 225 5.39 11.78 -10.94
N THR A 226 5.24 10.85 -11.89
CA THR A 226 6.34 10.17 -12.58
C THR A 226 7.11 11.13 -13.49
N ASP A 227 6.38 11.94 -14.26
CA ASP A 227 6.95 12.92 -15.19
C ASP A 227 7.83 13.94 -14.43
N VAL A 228 7.40 14.40 -13.25
CA VAL A 228 8.20 15.29 -12.36
C VAL A 228 9.35 14.53 -11.67
N ALA A 229 9.11 13.31 -11.18
CA ALA A 229 10.12 12.52 -10.49
C ALA A 229 11.30 12.12 -11.40
N GLN A 230 11.06 11.94 -12.70
CA GLN A 230 12.11 11.65 -13.67
C GLN A 230 13.07 12.83 -13.89
N THR A 231 12.59 14.07 -13.73
CA THR A 231 13.40 15.28 -13.96
C THR A 231 13.97 15.90 -12.68
N GLU A 232 13.28 15.77 -11.54
CA GLU A 232 13.65 16.47 -10.29
C GLU A 232 14.24 15.53 -9.20
N LEU A 233 14.13 14.20 -9.32
CA LEU A 233 14.59 13.23 -8.28
C LEU A 233 15.52 12.15 -8.87
N THR A 234 16.55 11.75 -8.12
CA THR A 234 17.44 10.63 -8.51
C THR A 234 16.70 9.29 -8.52
N PRO A 235 17.10 8.29 -9.35
CA PRO A 235 16.53 6.94 -9.33
C PRO A 235 16.48 6.27 -7.95
N THR A 236 17.48 6.57 -7.11
CA THR A 236 17.59 6.10 -5.72
C THR A 236 16.72 6.85 -4.73
N HIS A 237 16.10 7.98 -5.09
CA HIS A 237 15.36 8.80 -4.14
C HIS A 237 14.13 8.08 -3.57
N PRO A 238 13.95 7.97 -2.23
CA PRO A 238 12.84 7.23 -1.61
C PRO A 238 11.45 7.57 -2.18
N ILE A 239 11.11 8.86 -2.30
CA ILE A 239 9.83 9.31 -2.89
C ILE A 239 9.61 8.78 -4.33
N ARG A 240 10.67 8.68 -5.16
CA ARG A 240 10.59 8.16 -6.54
C ARG A 240 10.45 6.63 -6.55
N LEU A 241 11.17 5.93 -5.67
CA LEU A 241 11.04 4.48 -5.48
C LEU A 241 9.64 4.11 -4.98
N GLY A 242 9.13 4.79 -3.95
CA GLY A 242 7.79 4.57 -3.39
C GLY A 242 6.67 4.94 -4.37
N LEU A 243 6.90 5.90 -5.27
CA LEU A 243 6.01 6.16 -6.41
C LEU A 243 5.97 4.98 -7.38
N ALA A 244 7.13 4.46 -7.82
CA ALA A 244 7.19 3.32 -8.74
C ALA A 244 6.58 2.05 -8.11
N LEU A 245 6.79 1.83 -6.81
CA LEU A 245 6.15 0.77 -6.03
C LEU A 245 4.62 0.89 -6.10
N ASN A 246 4.06 2.04 -5.74
CA ASN A 246 2.60 2.20 -5.71
C ASN A 246 1.97 2.21 -7.12
N PHE A 247 2.67 2.73 -8.13
CA PHE A 247 2.18 2.74 -9.50
C PHE A 247 2.25 1.35 -10.17
N SER A 248 3.26 0.52 -9.85
CA SER A 248 3.29 -0.88 -10.31
C SER A 248 2.17 -1.70 -9.67
N VAL A 249 1.94 -1.55 -8.36
CA VAL A 249 0.78 -2.16 -7.66
C VAL A 249 -0.55 -1.70 -8.29
N PHE A 250 -0.69 -0.44 -8.67
CA PHE A 250 -1.86 0.06 -9.39
C PHE A 250 -2.08 -0.61 -10.75
N TYR A 251 -1.02 -0.79 -11.56
CA TYR A 251 -1.12 -1.52 -12.83
C TYR A 251 -1.54 -2.98 -12.62
N TYR A 252 -1.04 -3.62 -11.56
CA TYR A 252 -1.37 -5.00 -11.23
C TYR A 252 -2.83 -5.14 -10.73
N GLU A 253 -3.17 -4.47 -9.61
CA GLU A 253 -4.42 -4.70 -8.86
C GLU A 253 -5.64 -4.00 -9.46
N ILE A 254 -5.47 -2.81 -10.09
CA ILE A 254 -6.61 -2.00 -10.56
C ILE A 254 -6.81 -2.11 -12.07
N LEU A 255 -5.72 -2.03 -12.84
CA LEU A 255 -5.76 -2.09 -14.31
C LEU A 255 -5.56 -3.50 -14.88
N ASN A 256 -5.35 -4.52 -14.04
CA ASN A 256 -5.17 -5.91 -14.47
C ASN A 256 -4.15 -6.05 -15.62
N SER A 257 -3.01 -5.35 -15.48
CA SER A 257 -1.96 -5.21 -16.49
C SER A 257 -0.61 -5.68 -15.92
N PRO A 258 -0.46 -7.00 -15.61
CA PRO A 258 0.69 -7.54 -14.89
C PRO A 258 2.03 -7.26 -15.61
N ASP A 259 2.08 -7.39 -16.94
CA ASP A 259 3.30 -7.09 -17.73
C ASP A 259 3.82 -5.67 -17.49
N ARG A 260 2.92 -4.69 -17.42
CA ARG A 260 3.27 -3.28 -17.17
C ARG A 260 3.70 -3.05 -15.73
N ALA A 261 3.07 -3.73 -14.78
CA ALA A 261 3.45 -3.69 -13.37
C ALA A 261 4.87 -4.24 -13.17
N CYS A 262 5.14 -5.43 -13.70
CA CYS A 262 6.44 -6.08 -13.65
C CYS A 262 7.52 -5.27 -14.38
N HIS A 263 7.22 -4.72 -15.56
CA HIS A 263 8.16 -3.87 -16.30
C HIS A 263 8.53 -2.60 -15.51
N LEU A 264 7.54 -1.88 -14.97
CA LEU A 264 7.77 -0.65 -14.18
C LEU A 264 8.54 -0.93 -12.89
N ALA A 265 8.15 -1.98 -12.15
CA ALA A 265 8.83 -2.35 -10.91
C ALA A 265 10.27 -2.79 -11.15
N LYS A 266 10.51 -3.57 -12.22
CA LYS A 266 11.85 -4.00 -12.60
C LYS A 266 12.71 -2.82 -13.06
N GLN A 267 12.19 -1.93 -13.91
CA GLN A 267 12.93 -0.75 -14.36
C GLN A 267 13.36 0.10 -13.17
N ALA A 268 12.45 0.42 -12.24
CA ALA A 268 12.79 1.22 -11.07
C ALA A 268 13.84 0.55 -10.15
N PHE A 269 13.81 -0.78 -10.06
CA PHE A 269 14.79 -1.56 -9.30
C PHE A 269 16.18 -1.58 -9.99
N ASP A 270 16.22 -1.82 -11.30
CA ASP A 270 17.45 -1.85 -12.10
C ASP A 270 18.10 -0.44 -12.18
N ASP A 271 17.31 0.62 -12.40
CA ASP A 271 17.75 2.02 -12.42
C ASP A 271 18.36 2.43 -11.05
N ALA A 272 17.76 1.98 -9.94
CA ALA A 272 18.25 2.31 -8.60
C ALA A 272 19.50 1.51 -8.20
N ILE A 273 19.65 0.25 -8.64
CA ILE A 273 20.89 -0.52 -8.46
C ILE A 273 22.08 0.19 -9.09
N ALA A 274 21.91 0.78 -10.27
CA ALA A 274 22.99 1.44 -11.02
C ALA A 274 23.65 2.62 -10.28
N GLU A 275 22.94 3.25 -9.34
CA GLU A 275 23.42 4.40 -8.56
C GLU A 275 23.57 4.10 -7.05
N LEU A 276 23.25 2.88 -6.59
CA LEU A 276 23.12 2.55 -5.17
C LEU A 276 24.42 2.74 -4.36
N ASP A 277 25.57 2.44 -4.96
CA ASP A 277 26.90 2.56 -4.35
C ASP A 277 27.32 4.02 -4.05
N SER A 278 26.57 5.01 -4.57
CA SER A 278 26.84 6.44 -4.35
C SER A 278 26.15 7.03 -3.11
N LEU A 279 25.28 6.27 -2.43
CA LEU A 279 24.45 6.77 -1.34
C LEU A 279 25.18 6.92 -0.01
N SER A 280 24.68 7.83 0.83
CA SER A 280 25.02 7.90 2.26
C SER A 280 24.42 6.71 3.02
N GLU A 281 24.97 6.34 4.18
CA GLU A 281 24.43 5.25 5.01
C GLU A 281 22.95 5.41 5.40
N GLU A 282 22.48 6.65 5.56
CA GLU A 282 21.10 6.96 5.92
C GLU A 282 20.20 6.72 4.71
N SER A 283 20.47 7.42 3.60
CA SER A 283 19.72 7.28 2.34
C SER A 283 19.74 5.85 1.80
N TYR A 284 20.84 5.11 1.98
CA TYR A 284 20.97 3.70 1.57
C TYR A 284 19.94 2.81 2.28
N ARG A 285 19.71 2.99 3.59
CA ARG A 285 18.77 2.16 4.36
C ARG A 285 17.33 2.34 3.87
N ASP A 286 16.93 3.59 3.65
CA ASP A 286 15.57 3.91 3.22
C ASP A 286 15.33 3.44 1.78
N SER A 287 16.30 3.67 0.89
CA SER A 287 16.22 3.24 -0.52
C SER A 287 16.17 1.71 -0.65
N THR A 288 17.05 0.99 0.06
CA THR A 288 17.11 -0.48 -0.01
C THR A 288 15.87 -1.16 0.57
N LEU A 289 15.19 -0.56 1.56
CA LEU A 289 13.92 -1.04 2.06
C LEU A 289 12.84 -1.04 0.96
N ILE A 290 12.74 0.02 0.17
CA ILE A 290 11.74 0.12 -0.90
C ILE A 290 12.09 -0.80 -2.08
N MET A 291 13.38 -0.90 -2.41
CA MET A 291 13.88 -1.85 -3.41
C MET A 291 13.58 -3.30 -3.02
N GLN A 292 13.65 -3.63 -1.73
CA GLN A 292 13.25 -4.93 -1.21
C GLN A 292 11.76 -5.21 -1.46
N LEU A 293 10.89 -4.22 -1.24
CA LEU A 293 9.45 -4.33 -1.51
C LEU A 293 9.13 -4.47 -3.01
N LEU A 294 9.85 -3.76 -3.88
CA LEU A 294 9.78 -3.94 -5.34
C LEU A 294 10.17 -5.38 -5.75
N ARG A 295 11.26 -5.91 -5.19
CA ARG A 295 11.71 -7.29 -5.44
C ARG A 295 10.71 -8.34 -4.98
N ASP A 296 10.10 -8.12 -3.82
CA ASP A 296 9.14 -9.06 -3.23
C ASP A 296 7.83 -9.09 -4.04
N ASN A 297 7.36 -7.92 -4.51
CA ASN A 297 6.26 -7.83 -5.47
C ASN A 297 6.57 -8.54 -6.79
N LEU A 298 7.74 -8.28 -7.39
CA LEU A 298 8.18 -8.97 -8.62
C LEU A 298 8.23 -10.50 -8.45
N THR A 299 8.73 -10.98 -7.32
CA THR A 299 8.78 -12.41 -6.98
C THR A 299 7.39 -13.00 -6.84
N LEU A 300 6.47 -12.30 -6.17
CA LEU A 300 5.08 -12.72 -6.00
C LEU A 300 4.32 -12.80 -7.34
N TRP A 301 4.46 -11.78 -8.18
CA TRP A 301 3.77 -11.71 -9.48
C TRP A 301 4.31 -12.77 -10.44
N THR A 302 5.63 -12.88 -10.60
CA THR A 302 6.23 -13.88 -11.51
C THR A 302 6.13 -15.33 -11.03
N SER A 303 6.01 -15.59 -9.72
CA SER A 303 5.75 -16.95 -9.21
C SER A 303 4.28 -17.38 -9.37
N SER A 304 3.35 -16.43 -9.52
CA SER A 304 1.94 -16.73 -9.77
C SER A 304 1.70 -17.27 -11.19
N ASP A 305 2.46 -16.77 -12.17
CA ASP A 305 2.39 -17.18 -13.57
C ASP A 305 3.12 -18.51 -13.86
N GLY A 306 3.84 -19.07 -12.87
CA GLY A 306 4.56 -20.34 -12.99
C GLY A 306 3.73 -21.59 -12.63
N ALA A 307 2.41 -21.46 -12.47
CA ALA A 307 1.54 -22.50 -11.89
C ALA A 307 0.32 -22.88 -12.76
N GLU A 308 0.43 -22.82 -14.08
CA GLU A 308 -0.32 -23.71 -14.98
C GLU A 308 0.64 -24.58 -15.82
N PRO A 309 0.29 -25.82 -16.16
CA PRO A 309 1.24 -26.79 -16.66
C PRO A 309 1.71 -26.47 -18.08
N ALA A 310 3.00 -26.63 -18.31
CA ALA A 310 3.53 -26.86 -19.65
C ALA A 310 3.04 -28.21 -20.17
N GLU A 311 1.84 -28.25 -20.78
CA GLU A 311 1.38 -29.43 -21.49
C GLU A 311 2.19 -29.64 -22.77
N ALA A 312 2.80 -30.83 -22.82
CA ALA A 312 3.19 -31.58 -24.01
C ALA A 312 4.05 -30.87 -25.06
N ALA A 313 5.33 -31.25 -25.08
CA ALA A 313 6.08 -31.31 -26.34
C ALA A 313 5.37 -32.27 -27.32
N GLU A 314 4.75 -31.74 -28.38
CA GLU A 314 4.28 -32.55 -29.50
C GLU A 314 5.43 -32.73 -30.51
N ALA A 315 6.11 -33.86 -30.42
CA ALA A 315 7.03 -34.33 -31.46
C ALA A 315 6.21 -34.82 -32.69
N PRO A 316 6.77 -34.75 -33.92
CA PRO A 316 5.97 -34.56 -35.12
C PRO A 316 5.22 -35.82 -35.58
N LYS A 317 3.99 -35.64 -36.05
CA LYS A 317 3.32 -36.63 -36.90
C LYS A 317 3.68 -36.43 -38.35
N ALA A 318 4.16 -37.50 -38.98
CA ALA A 318 4.51 -37.54 -40.39
C ALA A 318 3.25 -37.40 -41.28
N GLU A 319 3.38 -36.61 -42.34
CA GLU A 319 2.52 -36.76 -43.52
C GLU A 319 2.99 -37.96 -44.34
N GLU A 320 2.05 -38.75 -44.86
CA GLU A 320 2.34 -39.83 -45.79
C GLU A 320 1.41 -39.76 -47.02
N THR A 321 1.92 -40.26 -48.15
CA THR A 321 1.37 -40.23 -49.53
C THR A 321 1.63 -38.93 -50.30
N LYS A 322 2.11 -38.96 -51.57
CA LYS A 322 2.13 -40.08 -52.52
C LYS A 322 3.13 -39.89 -53.69
N ALA A 323 3.82 -40.98 -54.08
CA ALA A 323 4.42 -41.24 -55.42
C ALA A 323 5.52 -40.28 -55.96
N ALA A 324 6.52 -40.69 -56.76
CA ALA A 324 7.04 -42.01 -57.17
C ALA A 324 8.48 -41.84 -57.77
N GLU A 325 9.09 -42.94 -58.22
CA GLU A 325 10.35 -43.06 -58.99
C GLU A 325 11.70 -42.83 -58.28
N ALA A 326 12.43 -43.95 -58.14
CA ALA A 326 13.89 -44.04 -58.16
C ALA A 326 14.31 -44.58 -59.55
N PRO A 327 15.59 -44.87 -59.88
CA PRO A 327 16.84 -44.70 -59.11
C PRO A 327 18.00 -44.07 -59.92
N ALA A 328 19.18 -43.85 -59.30
CA ALA A 328 20.50 -44.24 -59.87
C ALA A 328 21.71 -43.87 -58.98
N ALA A 329 22.79 -44.64 -59.18
CA ALA A 329 24.21 -44.38 -58.86
C ALA A 329 24.70 -44.54 -57.40
N ALA A 330 25.75 -45.36 -57.27
CA ALA A 330 26.52 -45.73 -56.07
C ALA A 330 28.01 -45.34 -56.31
N PRO A 331 29.04 -45.88 -55.63
CA PRO A 331 29.20 -46.37 -54.25
C PRO A 331 30.51 -45.84 -53.58
N GLU A 332 30.95 -46.51 -52.50
CA GLU A 332 32.34 -46.59 -51.95
C GLU A 332 32.89 -45.37 -51.15
N ALA A 333 33.71 -45.55 -50.09
CA ALA A 333 34.46 -46.73 -49.64
C ALA A 333 34.59 -46.86 -48.10
N GLU A 334 34.81 -48.10 -47.63
CA GLU A 334 35.84 -48.58 -46.67
C GLU A 334 36.55 -47.58 -45.72
N THR A 335 36.92 -47.87 -44.46
CA THR A 335 36.89 -49.04 -43.54
C THR A 335 36.85 -48.48 -42.08
N LYS A 336 37.02 -49.16 -40.94
CA LYS A 336 37.52 -50.50 -40.54
C LYS A 336 36.86 -50.90 -39.19
N ALA A 337 37.09 -52.13 -38.72
CA ALA A 337 36.78 -52.58 -37.37
C ALA A 337 38.02 -52.75 -36.48
N GLU A 338 37.86 -52.58 -35.17
CA GLU A 338 38.42 -53.49 -34.15
C GLU A 338 37.71 -53.36 -32.79
N GLU A 339 37.09 -54.47 -32.37
CA GLU A 339 36.69 -54.84 -31.01
C GLU A 339 37.87 -55.64 -30.36
N PRO A 340 37.81 -56.22 -29.14
CA PRO A 340 36.80 -56.13 -28.08
C PRO A 340 37.39 -55.98 -26.64
N ALA A 341 36.50 -56.08 -25.64
CA ALA A 341 36.64 -56.88 -24.40
C ALA A 341 36.41 -56.12 -23.07
N ALA A 342 35.48 -56.66 -22.28
CA ALA A 342 35.15 -56.29 -20.90
C ALA A 342 35.66 -57.41 -19.94
N PRO A 343 35.18 -57.56 -18.68
CA PRO A 343 34.92 -56.64 -17.56
C PRO A 343 35.78 -57.13 -16.33
N PRO A 344 35.31 -57.25 -15.06
CA PRO A 344 34.45 -56.42 -14.19
C PRO A 344 35.12 -55.99 -12.85
N ALA A 345 34.41 -55.13 -12.10
CA ALA A 345 34.26 -55.07 -10.62
C ALA A 345 35.48 -55.13 -9.66
N ALA A 346 35.59 -54.08 -8.83
CA ALA A 346 35.69 -54.17 -7.36
C ALA A 346 35.06 -52.92 -6.73
#